data_AF-A0A1Y0I3T8-F1
#
_entry.id   AF-A0A1Y0I3T8-F1
#
_cell.length_a   1.000
_cell.length_b   1.000
_cell.length_c   1.000
_cell.angle_alpha   90.00
_cell.angle_beta   90.00
_cell.angle_gamma   90.00
#
_symmetry.space_group_name_H-M   'P 1'
#
loop_
_entity.id
_entity.type
_entity.pdbx_description
1 polymer ?
#
loop_
_entity_poly.entity_id
_entity_poly.type
_entity_poly.pdbx_seq_one_letter_code
_entity_poly.pdbx_strand_id
1 'polypeptide(L)' 'MLGLTESRIRSFWVQMKFTGRGKPPLELETPEAAIAFVKTTPNGMAYVDANTILPSDVKVIFSLN' A
#
# COMPACT_ATOMS: atom_id res chain seq x y z
N MET A 1 -0.35 -18.24 6.20
CA MET A 1 0.99 -17.63 6.00
C MET A 1 1.14 -17.24 4.54
N LEU A 2 0.82 -16.00 4.18
CA LEU A 2 1.06 -15.49 2.83
C LEU A 2 2.55 -15.17 2.70
N GLY A 3 3.34 -16.21 2.37
CA GLY A 3 4.78 -16.14 2.13
C GLY A 3 5.12 -15.45 0.81
N LEU A 4 4.85 -14.15 0.72
CA LEU A 4 5.45 -13.31 -0.31
C LEU A 4 6.67 -12.64 0.29
N THR A 5 7.83 -13.27 0.13
CA THR A 5 9.12 -12.64 0.42
C THR A 5 9.23 -11.34 -0.38
N GLU A 6 9.85 -10.32 0.20
CA GLU A 6 10.02 -8.96 -0.36
C GLU A 6 10.55 -8.98 -1.82
N SER A 7 11.39 -9.96 -2.15
CA SER A 7 11.90 -10.24 -3.50
C SER A 7 10.80 -10.53 -4.54
N ARG A 8 9.70 -11.21 -4.16
CA ARG A 8 8.58 -11.51 -5.08
C ARG A 8 7.75 -10.26 -5.37
N ILE A 9 7.54 -9.40 -4.37
CA ILE A 9 6.87 -8.11 -4.54
C ILE A 9 7.69 -7.25 -5.50
N ARG A 10 9.01 -7.16 -5.27
CA ARG A 10 9.93 -6.40 -6.13
C ARG A 10 9.97 -6.92 -7.56
N SER A 11 10.02 -8.25 -7.76
CA SER A 11 10.05 -8.87 -9.09
C SER A 11 8.77 -8.61 -9.89
N PHE A 12 7.60 -8.64 -9.23
CA PHE A 12 6.32 -8.31 -9.85
C PHE A 12 6.30 -6.85 -10.37
N TRP A 13 6.79 -5.90 -9.58
CA TRP A 13 6.89 -4.49 -10.01
C TRP A 13 7.92 -4.27 -11.12
N VAL A 14 9.04 -5.01 -11.11
CA VAL A 14 10.02 -5.00 -12.22
C VAL A 14 9.35 -5.46 -13.52
N GLN A 15 8.60 -6.56 -13.48
CA GLN A 15 7.90 -7.08 -14.66
C GLN A 15 6.82 -6.11 -15.17
N MET A 16 6.11 -5.41 -14.29
CA MET A 16 5.14 -4.38 -14.69
C MET A 16 5.77 -3.09 -15.23
N LYS A 17 6.96 -2.70 -14.74
CA LYS A 17 7.73 -1.57 -15.30
C LYS A 17 8.13 -1.84 -16.76
N PHE A 18 8.63 -3.04 -17.07
CA PHE A 18 9.09 -3.40 -18.42
C PHE A 18 7.97 -3.57 -19.46
N THR A 19 6.73 -3.83 -19.03
CA THR A 19 5.56 -3.93 -19.93
C THR A 19 4.86 -2.60 -20.22
N GLY A 20 5.38 -1.48 -19.67
CA GLY A 20 4.86 -0.13 -19.92
C GLY A 20 3.50 0.16 -19.28
N ARG A 21 3.01 -0.70 -18.37
CA ARG A 21 1.66 -0.58 -17.76
C ARG A 21 1.64 -0.25 -16.27
N GLY A 22 2.78 -0.03 -15.61
CA GLY A 22 2.81 0.20 -14.17
C GLY A 22 3.59 1.45 -13.78
N LYS A 23 2.90 2.57 -13.52
CA LYS A 23 3.47 3.63 -12.69
C LYS A 23 3.67 3.01 -11.30
N PRO A 24 4.88 3.10 -10.70
CA PRO A 24 5.09 2.55 -9.37
C PRO A 24 4.10 3.20 -8.40
N PRO A 25 3.62 2.45 -7.38
CA PRO A 25 2.77 3.02 -6.36
C PRO A 25 3.52 4.18 -5.68
N LEU A 26 2.76 5.18 -5.24
CA LEU A 26 3.31 6.33 -4.54
C LEU A 26 3.90 5.84 -3.21
N GLU A 27 5.20 6.05 -3.00
CA GLU A 27 5.84 5.84 -1.71
C GLU A 27 5.56 7.06 -0.83
N LEU A 28 5.00 6.82 0.35
CA LEU A 28 4.69 7.84 1.34
C LEU A 28 5.56 7.59 2.55
N GLU A 29 6.22 8.63 3.05
CA GLU A 29 7.24 8.50 4.10
C GLU A 29 6.66 8.17 5.47
N THR A 30 5.39 8.51 5.73
CA THR A 30 4.77 8.32 7.06
C THR A 30 3.36 7.72 6.99
N PRO A 31 2.91 7.03 8.06
CA PRO A 31 1.55 6.52 8.15
C PRO A 31 0.48 7.62 8.08
N GLU A 32 0.76 8.81 8.61
CA GLU A 32 -0.17 9.95 8.55
C GLU A 32 -0.35 10.44 7.10
N ALA A 33 0.73 10.47 6.33
CA ALA A 33 0.68 10.80 4.90
C ALA A 33 -0.12 9.75 4.11
N ALA A 34 0.04 8.47 4.45
CA ALA A 34 -0.75 7.37 3.89
C ALA A 34 -2.25 7.52 4.18
N ILE A 35 -2.61 7.85 5.42
CA ILE A 35 -4.02 8.08 5.82
C ILE A 35 -4.59 9.31 5.09
N ALA A 36 -3.85 10.41 5.03
CA ALA A 36 -4.25 11.61 4.31
C ALA A 36 -4.47 11.34 2.81
N PHE A 37 -3.61 10.53 2.20
CA PHE A 37 -3.74 10.12 0.81
C PHE A 37 -5.04 9.34 0.56
N VAL A 38 -5.36 8.35 1.41
CA VAL A 38 -6.61 7.56 1.29
C VAL A 38 -7.85 8.44 1.44
N LYS A 39 -7.82 9.44 2.33
CA LYS A 39 -8.94 10.37 2.54
C LYS A 39 -9.19 11.30 1.36
N THR A 40 -8.12 11.71 0.67
CA THR A 40 -8.18 12.70 -0.42
C THR A 40 -8.28 12.07 -1.81
N THR A 41 -7.96 10.78 -1.92
CA THR A 41 -7.92 10.06 -3.20
C THR A 41 -9.03 9.01 -3.26
N PRO A 42 -10.09 9.23 -4.06
CA PRO A 42 -11.12 8.22 -4.29
C PRO A 42 -10.51 6.90 -4.79
N ASN A 43 -10.92 5.77 -4.20
CA ASN A 43 -10.37 4.44 -4.45
C ASN A 43 -8.86 4.29 -4.11
N GLY A 44 -8.28 5.24 -3.39
CA GLY A 44 -6.91 5.15 -2.87
C GLY A 44 -6.80 4.05 -1.81
N MET A 45 -5.71 3.26 -1.89
CA MET A 45 -5.37 2.24 -0.91
C MET A 45 -3.93 2.45 -0.46
N ALA A 46 -3.68 2.27 0.83
CA ALA A 46 -2.36 2.34 1.42
C ALA A 46 -2.18 1.25 2.48
N TYR A 47 -0.93 0.93 2.79
CA TYR A 47 -0.56 -0.01 3.85
C TYR A 47 0.11 0.78 4.97
N VAL A 48 -0.23 0.44 6.21
CA VAL A 48 0.37 0.99 7.43
C VAL A 48 0.64 -0.15 8.40
N ASP A 49 1.45 0.10 9.43
CA ASP A 49 1.67 -0.86 10.49
C ASP A 49 0.36 -1.20 11.22
N ALA A 50 0.24 -2.45 11.67
CA ALA A 50 -0.95 -2.92 12.38
C ALA A 50 -1.25 -2.13 13.68
N ASN A 51 -0.23 -1.52 14.26
CA ASN A 51 -0.33 -0.71 15.48
C ASN A 51 -0.61 0.78 15.20
N THR A 52 -0.71 1.19 13.94
CA THR A 52 -1.02 2.59 13.58
C THR A 52 -2.44 2.93 14.04
N ILE A 53 -2.59 4.09 14.68
CA ILE A 53 -3.89 4.60 15.10
C ILE A 53 -4.64 5.10 13.87
N LEU A 54 -5.76 4.44 13.56
CA LEU A 54 -6.60 4.78 12.41
C LEU A 54 -7.77 5.67 12.84
N PRO A 55 -8.08 6.73 12.07
CA PRO A 55 -9.28 7.51 12.29
C PRO A 55 -10.54 6.71 11.89
N SER A 56 -11.72 7.12 12.38
CA SER A 56 -12.98 6.41 12.12
C SER A 56 -13.50 6.51 10.69
N ASP A 57 -12.93 7.42 9.89
CA ASP A 57 -13.31 7.69 8.51
C ASP A 57 -12.52 6.87 7.47
N VAL A 58 -11.67 5.96 7.92
CA VAL A 58 -11.02 4.97 7.06
C VAL A 58 -11.48 3.55 7.42
N LYS A 59 -11.49 2.67 6.42
CA LYS A 59 -11.94 1.27 6.59
C LYS A 59 -10.78 0.31 6.34
N VAL A 60 -10.51 -0.54 7.33
CA VAL A 60 -9.57 -1.65 7.17
C VAL A 60 -10.24 -2.76 6.36
N ILE A 61 -9.63 -3.14 5.24
CA ILE A 61 -10.12 -4.21 4.35
C ILE A 61 -9.24 -5.46 4.39
N PHE A 62 -8.02 -5.36 4.94
CA PHE A 62 -7.06 -6.44 5.04
C PHE A 62 -6.14 -6.24 6.25
N SER A 63 -5.80 -7.35 6.93
CA SER A 63 -4.80 -7.39 8.01
C SER A 63 -4.02 -8.70 7.92
N LEU A 64 -2.72 -8.64 8.18
CA LEU A 64 -1.85 -9.82 8.25
C LEU A 64 -1.86 -10.35 9.69
N ASN A 65 -2.34 -11.58 9.86
CA ASN A 65 -2.17 -12.39 11.08
C ASN A 65 -0.80 -13.07 11.10
#